data_AF-A0A5M6ISP3-F1
#
_entry.id   AF-A0A5M6ISP3-F1
#
_cell.length_a   1.000
_cell.length_b   1.000
_cell.length_c   1.000
_cell.angle_alpha   90.00
_cell.angle_beta   90.00
_cell.angle_gamma   90.00
#
_symmetry.space_group_name_H-M   'P 1'
#
loop_
_entity.id
_entity.type
_entity.pdbx_description
1 polymer ?
#
loop_
_entity_poly.entity_id
_entity_poly.type
_entity_poly.pdbx_seq_one_letter_code
_entity_poly.pdbx_strand_id
1 'polypeptide(L)'
;MTNLRSRIAAAVTALHGRAWDEIAPASPPDQVLDAPRDQGVNHQAICAAMALLSLCDDVTPVVMRPVLEGGFDLRRDFGIDPRPLWGFNAPATARALLDAFFGVWPLPADPAVAGLAEALEAIRRGTLLGENTVPKLAYVPRANRDESFGACAERLWHTDDTGFAWLFDHTVDLLDRQVGRLPPGHPKATEASAVRQALARLRQPGLLVRRFHRHPWLAGHPGAFETLFADEIVAWLAPDCGRAGDPALHRPRGSGIELAFAPRNAAFLTLGDRYGDCTASRVRAQVDEDIANIHWTVCAWLLDPYYRVIEVFSDGKPALKGHVLPLVIDERPVFMVDAIEAVPELRELKDGSENPMRDRALYEVKDALLDTLLQVCTDLARRMGVEVVYVERFSNARWVRARLEVMPSDSYDVWDVEKPYETRIVEATIARVLGLKATTPRQEIQARNTRLMHQDLAENHKEVTLLAGPRSARRLRVRTP
;
A
#
# COMPACT_ATOMS: atom_id res chain seq x y z
N MET A 1 4.48 1.07 23.18
CA MET A 1 4.77 -0.12 22.32
C MET A 1 4.57 -1.46 23.02
N THR A 2 4.71 -1.57 24.34
CA THR A 2 4.59 -2.83 25.09
C THR A 2 3.22 -3.51 24.94
N ASN A 3 2.12 -2.73 24.85
CA ASN A 3 0.76 -3.24 24.63
C ASN A 3 0.53 -3.77 23.19
N LEU A 4 1.17 -3.17 22.17
CA LEU A 4 1.03 -3.64 20.79
C LEU A 4 1.67 -5.02 20.60
N ARG A 5 2.85 -5.24 21.18
CA ARG A 5 3.54 -6.55 21.13
C ARG A 5 2.68 -7.69 21.67
N SER A 6 2.08 -7.50 22.86
CA SER A 6 1.23 -8.54 23.47
C SER A 6 -0.04 -8.80 22.64
N ARG A 7 -0.63 -7.75 22.04
CA ARG A 7 -1.80 -7.89 21.17
C ARG A 7 -1.48 -8.63 19.87
N ILE A 8 -0.34 -8.32 19.24
CA ILE A 8 0.10 -9.02 18.03
C ILE A 8 0.42 -10.48 18.36
N ALA A 9 1.14 -10.76 19.45
CA ALA A 9 1.44 -12.12 19.86
C ALA A 9 0.16 -12.95 20.09
N ALA A 10 -0.82 -12.39 20.80
CA ALA A 10 -2.12 -13.04 21.02
C ALA A 10 -2.90 -13.27 19.70
N ALA A 11 -2.88 -12.30 18.78
CA ALA A 11 -3.51 -12.42 17.47
C ALA A 11 -2.82 -13.49 16.60
N VAL A 12 -1.49 -13.56 16.60
CA VAL A 12 -0.72 -14.60 15.91
C VAL A 12 -1.09 -15.97 16.48
N THR A 13 -1.11 -16.15 17.81
CA THR A 13 -1.54 -17.42 18.44
C THR A 13 -2.96 -17.81 18.03
N ALA A 14 -3.88 -16.84 17.96
CA ALA A 14 -5.26 -17.08 17.55
C ALA A 14 -5.39 -17.43 16.06
N LEU A 15 -4.60 -16.81 15.18
CA LEU A 15 -4.58 -17.08 13.74
C LEU A 15 -3.93 -18.43 13.44
N HIS A 16 -2.85 -18.77 14.13
CA HIS A 16 -2.12 -20.03 13.96
C HIS A 16 -2.97 -21.27 14.26
N GLY A 17 -4.01 -21.12 15.08
CA GLY A 17 -4.98 -22.18 15.38
C GLY A 17 -6.20 -22.25 14.46
N ARG A 18 -6.41 -21.26 13.57
CA ARG A 18 -7.59 -21.19 12.65
C ARG A 18 -7.20 -21.27 11.18
N ALA A 19 -6.06 -20.70 10.81
CA ALA A 19 -5.63 -20.59 9.42
C ALA A 19 -5.25 -21.95 8.80
N TRP A 20 -5.02 -23.00 9.60
CA TRP A 20 -4.86 -24.37 9.08
C TRP A 20 -6.17 -24.93 8.50
N ASP A 21 -7.31 -24.61 9.11
CA ASP A 21 -8.61 -25.15 8.70
C ASP A 21 -9.25 -24.35 7.54
N GLU A 22 -8.85 -23.08 7.34
CA GLU A 22 -9.36 -22.22 6.26
C GLU A 22 -8.48 -22.21 5.00
N ILE A 23 -7.20 -22.54 5.10
CA ILE A 23 -6.23 -22.53 3.98
C ILE A 23 -6.01 -23.94 3.39
N ALA A 24 -6.27 -25.02 4.14
CA ALA A 24 -6.25 -26.36 3.59
C ALA A 24 -7.42 -26.52 2.59
N PRO A 25 -7.16 -26.68 1.28
CA PRO A 25 -8.22 -27.07 0.38
C PRO A 25 -8.67 -28.47 0.77
N ALA A 26 -9.97 -28.74 0.68
CA ALA A 26 -10.45 -30.10 0.51
C ALA A 26 -9.95 -30.61 -0.86
N SER A 27 -8.68 -31.03 -0.93
CA SER A 27 -8.14 -31.63 -2.14
C SER A 27 -8.81 -32.99 -2.36
N PRO A 28 -9.19 -33.35 -3.60
CA PRO A 28 -9.63 -34.69 -3.91
C PRO A 28 -8.50 -35.69 -3.60
N PRO A 29 -8.81 -36.86 -3.03
CA PRO A 29 -7.85 -37.77 -2.40
C PRO A 29 -6.74 -38.36 -3.31
N ASP A 30 -6.76 -38.09 -4.62
CA ASP A 30 -5.93 -38.84 -5.57
C ASP A 30 -4.79 -38.05 -6.23
N GLN A 31 -4.57 -36.78 -5.85
CA GLN A 31 -3.35 -36.06 -6.22
C GLN A 31 -2.57 -35.64 -4.97
N VAL A 32 -1.78 -36.57 -4.45
CA VAL A 32 -0.70 -36.26 -3.51
C VAL A 32 0.40 -35.55 -4.29
N LEU A 33 0.22 -34.25 -4.55
CA LEU A 33 1.36 -33.35 -4.67
C LEU A 33 1.88 -33.19 -3.25
N ASP A 34 3.00 -33.84 -2.92
CA ASP A 34 3.69 -33.67 -1.64
C ASP A 34 3.71 -32.18 -1.30
N ALA A 35 2.91 -31.71 -0.33
CA ALA A 35 3.04 -30.35 0.17
C ALA A 35 4.41 -30.26 0.86
N PRO A 36 5.21 -29.20 0.63
CA PRO A 36 6.55 -29.15 1.18
C PRO A 36 6.39 -28.97 2.69
N ARG A 37 7.21 -29.70 3.46
CA ARG A 37 7.10 -29.78 4.93
C ARG A 37 7.26 -28.43 5.66
N ASP A 38 7.68 -27.36 4.97
CA ASP A 38 7.99 -26.04 5.55
C ASP A 38 6.90 -24.97 5.40
N GLN A 39 5.73 -25.28 4.81
CA GLN A 39 4.57 -24.35 4.84
C GLN A 39 4.17 -23.91 6.26
N GLY A 40 4.50 -24.70 7.29
CA GLY A 40 4.29 -24.35 8.68
C GLY A 40 5.16 -23.21 9.21
N VAL A 41 6.33 -22.95 8.63
CA VAL A 41 7.28 -21.91 9.09
C VAL A 41 6.94 -20.55 8.47
N ASN A 42 6.61 -20.52 7.17
CA ASN A 42 6.09 -19.31 6.51
C ASN A 42 4.76 -18.85 7.10
N HIS A 43 3.99 -19.78 7.69
CA HIS A 43 2.72 -19.48 8.34
C HIS A 43 2.85 -18.45 9.46
N GLN A 44 3.92 -18.49 10.26
CA GLN A 44 4.10 -17.53 11.37
C GLN A 44 4.38 -16.12 10.86
N ALA A 45 5.16 -15.98 9.79
CA ALA A 45 5.43 -14.69 9.16
C ALA A 45 4.17 -14.11 8.51
N ILE A 46 3.37 -14.94 7.83
CA ILE A 46 2.08 -14.57 7.25
C ILE A 46 1.09 -14.15 8.35
N CYS A 47 0.92 -14.96 9.39
CA CYS A 47 0.05 -14.64 10.53
C CYS A 47 0.51 -13.36 11.24
N ALA A 48 1.83 -13.12 11.36
CA ALA A 48 2.36 -11.91 11.95
C ALA A 48 2.08 -10.67 11.09
N ALA A 49 2.25 -10.78 9.77
CA ALA A 49 1.95 -9.70 8.84
C ALA A 49 0.45 -9.37 8.83
N MET A 50 -0.41 -10.39 8.82
CA MET A 50 -1.87 -10.23 8.95
C MET A 50 -2.28 -9.65 10.31
N ALA A 51 -1.68 -10.10 11.41
CA ALA A 51 -1.92 -9.55 12.74
C ALA A 51 -1.47 -8.09 12.83
N LEU A 52 -0.33 -7.74 12.23
CA LEU A 52 0.15 -6.37 12.11
C LEU A 52 -0.86 -5.49 11.37
N LEU A 53 -1.31 -5.92 10.19
CA LEU A 53 -2.35 -5.22 9.41
C LEU A 53 -3.69 -5.11 10.14
N SER A 54 -4.06 -6.12 10.94
CA SER A 54 -5.31 -6.12 11.71
C SER A 54 -5.24 -5.19 12.93
N LEU A 55 -4.04 -4.80 13.35
CA LEU A 55 -3.79 -3.97 14.53
C LEU A 55 -3.23 -2.59 14.16
N CYS A 56 -2.87 -2.37 12.90
CA CYS A 56 -2.31 -1.13 12.36
C CYS A 56 -2.93 -0.86 10.99
N ASP A 57 -3.54 0.32 10.81
CA ASP A 57 -4.12 0.73 9.53
C ASP A 57 -3.08 0.88 8.42
N ASP A 58 -1.82 1.11 8.78
CA ASP A 58 -0.66 1.14 7.86
C ASP A 58 0.59 0.69 8.60
N VAL A 59 1.34 -0.24 8.00
CA VAL A 59 2.54 -0.82 8.59
C VAL A 59 3.84 -0.12 8.16
N THR A 60 3.78 0.85 7.23
CA THR A 60 4.95 1.65 6.82
C THR A 60 5.77 2.19 7.99
N PRO A 61 5.16 2.72 9.08
CA PRO A 61 5.89 3.17 10.27
C PRO A 61 6.64 2.06 11.02
N VAL A 62 6.17 0.83 10.90
CA VAL A 62 6.84 -0.31 11.54
C VAL A 62 8.02 -0.73 10.67
N VAL A 63 7.81 -0.81 9.36
CA VAL A 63 8.76 -1.37 8.38
C VAL A 63 9.93 -0.42 8.11
N MET A 64 9.68 0.89 7.99
CA MET A 64 10.75 1.86 7.71
C MET A 64 11.63 2.16 8.92
N ARG A 65 11.24 1.72 10.13
CA ARG A 65 11.96 2.06 11.37
C ARG A 65 13.45 1.69 11.34
N PRO A 66 13.85 0.47 10.97
CA PRO A 66 15.25 0.08 10.97
C PRO A 66 16.09 0.88 9.96
N VAL A 67 15.48 1.32 8.86
CA VAL A 67 16.10 2.19 7.87
C VAL A 67 16.32 3.58 8.44
N LEU A 68 15.29 4.16 9.09
CA LEU A 68 15.37 5.52 9.64
C LEU A 68 16.27 5.64 10.87
N GLU A 69 16.38 4.59 11.67
CA GLU A 69 17.29 4.52 12.82
C GLU A 69 18.75 4.24 12.38
N GLY A 70 19.03 4.18 11.06
CA GLY A 70 20.37 3.99 10.51
C GLY A 70 20.89 2.56 10.58
N GLY A 71 20.03 1.59 10.92
CA GLY A 71 20.37 0.17 10.95
C GLY A 71 20.59 -0.42 9.55
N PHE A 72 20.00 0.18 8.52
CA PHE A 72 20.11 -0.24 7.12
C PHE A 72 20.17 0.99 6.21
N ASP A 73 21.23 1.09 5.39
CA ASP A 73 21.46 2.22 4.49
C ASP A 73 21.89 1.73 3.11
N LEU A 74 20.89 1.60 2.23
CA LEU A 74 21.07 1.12 0.86
C LEU A 74 22.02 2.02 0.04
N ARG A 75 22.05 3.32 0.34
CA ARG A 75 22.90 4.27 -0.40
C ARG A 75 24.35 4.13 0.04
N ARG A 76 24.59 4.03 1.34
CA ARG A 76 25.94 3.85 1.88
C ARG A 76 26.54 2.50 1.48
N ASP A 77 25.74 1.45 1.55
CA ASP A 77 26.26 0.09 1.46
C ASP A 77 26.26 -0.44 0.01
N PHE A 78 25.37 0.06 -0.86
CA PHE A 78 25.21 -0.41 -2.24
C PHE A 78 25.14 0.71 -3.30
N GLY A 79 25.27 1.98 -2.90
CA GLY A 79 25.21 3.12 -3.83
C GLY A 79 23.81 3.44 -4.38
N ILE A 80 22.75 2.80 -3.87
CA ILE A 80 21.38 2.96 -4.36
C ILE A 80 20.62 3.93 -3.45
N ASP A 81 20.11 5.04 -3.99
CA ASP A 81 19.25 5.96 -3.24
C ASP A 81 17.82 5.40 -3.15
N PRO A 82 17.31 4.99 -1.97
CA PRO A 82 16.00 4.36 -1.86
C PRO A 82 14.83 5.36 -1.84
N ARG A 83 15.10 6.67 -1.69
CA ARG A 83 14.06 7.69 -1.50
C ARG A 83 13.01 7.75 -2.63
N PRO A 84 13.36 7.56 -3.92
CA PRO A 84 12.36 7.54 -4.99
C PRO A 84 11.33 6.43 -4.86
N LEU A 85 11.61 5.37 -4.08
CA LEU A 85 10.65 4.29 -3.83
C LEU A 85 9.66 4.63 -2.73
N TRP A 86 9.84 5.71 -1.98
CA TRP A 86 8.96 6.04 -0.85
C TRP A 86 7.69 6.75 -1.28
N GLY A 87 7.77 7.58 -2.32
CA GLY A 87 6.63 8.24 -2.95
C GLY A 87 6.99 8.87 -4.29
N PHE A 88 5.98 9.19 -5.09
CA PHE A 88 6.15 9.91 -6.36
C PHE A 88 6.28 11.42 -6.19
N ASN A 89 5.67 11.98 -5.14
CA ASN A 89 5.73 13.39 -4.82
C ASN A 89 7.01 13.74 -4.06
N ALA A 90 7.54 14.93 -4.33
CA ALA A 90 8.70 15.44 -3.61
C ALA A 90 8.34 15.77 -2.15
N PRO A 91 9.25 15.55 -1.18
CA PRO A 91 9.00 15.91 0.22
C PRO A 91 8.74 17.41 0.40
N ALA A 92 9.45 18.25 -0.36
CA ALA A 92 9.28 19.70 -0.35
C ALA A 92 7.86 20.13 -0.76
N THR A 93 7.24 19.40 -1.68
CA THR A 93 5.85 19.63 -2.10
C THR A 93 4.88 19.34 -0.97
N ALA A 94 5.04 18.18 -0.31
CA ALA A 94 4.23 17.82 0.84
C ALA A 94 4.40 18.84 1.97
N ARG A 95 5.64 19.30 2.22
CA ARG A 95 5.93 20.35 3.18
C ARG A 95 5.24 21.66 2.83
N ALA A 96 5.30 22.10 1.58
CA ALA A 96 4.64 23.33 1.14
C ALA A 96 3.12 23.25 1.32
N LEU A 97 2.50 22.08 1.06
CA LEU A 97 1.08 21.87 1.33
C LEU A 97 0.78 21.92 2.82
N LEU A 98 1.58 21.26 3.66
CA LEU A 98 1.42 21.33 5.11
C LEU A 98 1.51 22.78 5.61
N ASP A 99 2.54 23.52 5.18
CA ASP A 99 2.73 24.92 5.59
C ASP A 99 1.59 25.82 5.07
N ALA A 100 1.09 25.61 3.84
CA ALA A 100 -0.04 26.35 3.30
C ALA A 100 -1.36 26.06 4.02
N PHE A 101 -1.59 24.80 4.39
CA PHE A 101 -2.83 24.38 5.07
C PHE A 101 -2.83 24.72 6.55
N PHE A 102 -1.68 24.62 7.22
CA PHE A 102 -1.57 24.71 8.66
C PHE A 102 -0.91 25.99 9.16
N GLY A 103 -0.19 26.72 8.31
CA GLY A 103 0.64 27.87 8.66
C GLY A 103 1.90 27.47 9.44
N VAL A 104 1.73 26.72 10.53
CA VAL A 104 2.80 26.12 11.33
C VAL A 104 2.51 24.62 11.47
N TRP A 105 3.39 23.79 10.92
CA TRP A 105 3.35 22.33 11.07
C TRP A 105 4.50 21.83 11.97
N PRO A 106 4.23 20.93 12.94
CA PRO A 106 2.94 20.30 13.25
C PRO A 106 1.94 21.26 13.92
N LEU A 107 0.68 21.21 13.50
CA LEU A 107 -0.39 22.00 14.11
C LEU A 107 -0.76 21.38 15.47
N PRO A 108 -0.96 22.18 16.54
CA PRO A 108 -1.56 21.66 17.77
C PRO A 108 -2.91 21.00 17.48
N ALA A 109 -3.19 19.84 18.07
CA ALA A 109 -4.44 19.10 17.88
C ALA A 109 -5.74 19.89 18.23
N ASP A 110 -5.58 21.01 18.93
CA ASP A 110 -6.64 21.77 19.61
C ASP A 110 -7.78 22.30 18.71
N PRO A 111 -7.54 22.91 17.53
CA PRO A 111 -8.61 23.64 16.84
C PRO A 111 -9.75 22.75 16.31
N ALA A 112 -9.42 21.54 15.83
CA ALA A 112 -10.43 20.61 15.31
C ALA A 112 -11.26 19.98 16.44
N VAL A 113 -10.60 19.61 17.55
CA VAL A 113 -11.26 19.05 18.73
C VAL A 113 -12.14 20.11 19.40
N ALA A 114 -11.62 21.32 19.59
CA ALA A 114 -12.35 22.45 20.15
C ALA A 114 -13.56 22.82 19.28
N GLY A 115 -13.38 22.97 17.97
CA GLY A 115 -14.48 23.31 17.05
C GLY A 115 -15.60 22.26 17.03
N LEU A 116 -15.24 20.97 17.06
CA LEU A 116 -16.22 19.88 17.15
C LEU A 116 -16.96 19.89 18.50
N ALA A 117 -16.24 20.08 19.60
CA ALA A 117 -16.81 20.15 20.95
C ALA A 117 -17.78 21.33 21.09
N GLU A 118 -17.41 22.51 20.59
CA GLU A 118 -18.26 23.71 20.59
C GLU A 118 -19.54 23.49 19.78
N ALA A 119 -19.45 22.89 18.60
CA ALA A 119 -20.61 22.59 17.77
C ALA A 119 -21.58 21.62 18.47
N LEU A 120 -21.06 20.52 19.05
CA LEU A 120 -21.86 19.55 19.78
C LEU A 120 -22.54 20.17 21.00
N GLU A 121 -21.83 21.03 21.73
CA GLU A 121 -22.37 21.74 22.89
C GLU A 121 -23.46 22.75 22.51
N ALA A 122 -23.30 23.45 21.39
CA ALA A 122 -24.32 24.36 20.86
C ALA A 122 -25.59 23.60 20.40
N ILE A 123 -25.43 22.39 19.85
CA ILE A 123 -26.57 21.52 19.53
C ILE A 123 -27.24 21.04 20.81
N ARG A 124 -26.47 20.64 21.84
CA ARG A 124 -26.98 20.18 23.14
C ARG A 124 -27.81 21.24 23.85
N ARG A 125 -27.41 22.51 23.77
CA ARG A 125 -28.14 23.64 24.36
C ARG A 125 -29.36 24.08 23.54
N GLY A 126 -29.59 23.47 22.37
CA GLY A 126 -30.66 23.86 21.46
C GLY A 126 -30.45 25.22 20.79
N THR A 127 -29.28 25.85 20.98
CA THR A 127 -28.98 27.18 20.46
C THR A 127 -28.79 27.13 18.95
N LEU A 128 -28.08 26.12 18.45
CA LEU A 128 -27.75 26.01 17.02
C LEU A 128 -28.93 25.52 16.16
N LEU A 129 -29.60 24.44 16.58
CA LEU A 129 -30.61 23.74 15.76
C LEU A 129 -31.98 23.56 16.44
N GLY A 130 -32.16 24.09 17.66
CA GLY A 130 -33.40 23.94 18.44
C GLY A 130 -33.49 22.64 19.25
N GLU A 131 -34.41 22.60 20.21
CA GLU A 131 -34.51 21.54 21.22
C GLU A 131 -34.77 20.14 20.63
N ASN A 132 -35.47 20.06 19.50
CA ASN A 132 -35.79 18.79 18.83
C ASN A 132 -34.57 18.05 18.24
N THR A 133 -33.39 18.68 18.24
CA THR A 133 -32.15 18.03 17.80
C THR A 133 -31.34 17.43 18.94
N VAL A 134 -31.58 17.85 20.19
CA VAL A 134 -30.87 17.36 21.38
C VAL A 134 -30.99 15.83 21.53
N PRO A 135 -32.16 15.19 21.32
CA PRO A 135 -32.27 13.74 21.45
C PRO A 135 -31.39 12.95 20.47
N LYS A 136 -31.01 13.54 19.33
CA LYS A 136 -30.16 12.88 18.33
C LYS A 136 -28.71 12.75 18.79
N LEU A 137 -28.28 13.55 19.76
CA LEU A 137 -26.96 13.41 20.38
C LEU A 137 -26.85 12.18 21.31
N ALA A 138 -27.96 11.51 21.62
CA ALA A 138 -27.95 10.30 22.45
C ALA A 138 -27.15 9.14 21.82
N TYR A 139 -26.93 9.18 20.51
CA TYR A 139 -26.17 8.17 19.77
C TYR A 139 -24.66 8.43 19.74
N VAL A 140 -24.18 9.55 20.29
CA VAL A 140 -22.74 9.82 20.40
C VAL A 140 -22.13 8.87 21.44
N PRO A 141 -21.11 8.08 21.09
CA PRO A 141 -20.53 7.06 21.96
C PRO A 141 -19.67 7.69 23.07
N ARG A 142 -20.34 8.09 24.15
CA ARG A 142 -19.71 8.61 25.37
C ARG A 142 -19.33 7.49 26.32
N ALA A 143 -18.21 7.63 27.03
CA ALA A 143 -17.71 6.65 27.99
C ALA A 143 -18.68 6.49 29.18
N ASN A 144 -19.38 7.57 29.55
CA ASN A 144 -20.47 7.57 30.52
C ASN A 144 -21.42 8.75 30.26
N ARG A 145 -22.53 8.83 31.01
CA ARG A 145 -23.56 9.86 30.81
C ARG A 145 -23.10 11.28 31.14
N ASP A 146 -22.10 11.42 32.01
CA ASP A 146 -21.60 12.69 32.54
C ASP A 146 -20.42 13.24 31.73
N GLU A 147 -19.86 12.44 30.81
CA GLU A 147 -18.81 12.87 29.91
C GLU A 147 -19.30 14.06 29.05
N SER A 148 -18.56 15.16 29.12
CA SER A 148 -18.80 16.34 28.29
C SER A 148 -18.45 16.03 26.82
N PHE A 149 -19.04 16.75 25.87
CA PHE A 149 -18.69 16.57 24.46
C PHE A 149 -17.23 16.94 24.16
N GLY A 150 -16.65 17.89 24.90
CA GLY A 150 -15.22 18.19 24.85
C GLY A 150 -14.37 16.98 25.26
N ALA A 151 -14.64 16.42 26.44
CA ALA A 151 -13.92 15.24 26.93
C ALA A 151 -14.12 14.02 26.01
N CYS A 152 -15.31 13.84 25.43
CA CYS A 152 -15.58 12.80 24.45
C CYS A 152 -14.77 13.00 23.16
N ALA A 153 -14.76 14.22 22.60
CA ALA A 153 -13.99 14.54 21.40
C ALA A 153 -12.48 14.37 21.63
N GLU A 154 -11.95 14.87 22.76
CA GLU A 154 -10.56 14.67 23.18
C GLU A 154 -10.22 13.19 23.38
N ARG A 155 -11.06 12.44 24.10
CA ARG A 155 -10.85 11.01 24.31
C ARG A 155 -10.82 10.29 22.97
N LEU A 156 -11.84 10.46 22.13
CA LEU A 156 -11.90 9.80 20.84
C LEU A 156 -10.69 10.17 20.00
N TRP A 157 -10.35 11.47 19.88
CA TRP A 157 -9.12 11.94 19.25
C TRP A 157 -7.89 11.18 19.76
N HIS A 158 -7.84 10.93 21.07
CA HIS A 158 -6.77 10.22 21.73
C HIS A 158 -6.91 8.68 21.80
N THR A 159 -7.97 8.05 21.33
CA THR A 159 -8.13 6.59 21.51
C THR A 159 -8.71 5.84 20.31
N ASP A 160 -9.45 6.50 19.41
CA ASP A 160 -10.28 5.81 18.42
C ASP A 160 -10.48 6.58 17.11
N ASP A 161 -9.59 6.34 16.13
CA ASP A 161 -9.51 7.00 14.81
C ASP A 161 -10.82 7.00 14.03
N THR A 162 -11.45 5.84 13.93
CA THR A 162 -12.76 5.71 13.30
C THR A 162 -13.84 6.45 14.08
N GLY A 163 -13.81 6.37 15.42
CA GLY A 163 -14.81 7.00 16.28
C GLY A 163 -14.86 8.52 16.15
N PHE A 164 -13.73 9.22 16.13
CA PHE A 164 -13.76 10.69 15.95
C PHE A 164 -13.98 11.12 14.49
N ALA A 165 -13.54 10.36 13.48
CA ALA A 165 -13.93 10.63 12.09
C ALA A 165 -15.46 10.53 11.93
N TRP A 166 -16.04 9.45 12.46
CA TRP A 166 -17.49 9.26 12.52
C TRP A 166 -18.19 10.38 13.27
N LEU A 167 -17.68 10.81 14.42
CA LEU A 167 -18.29 11.90 15.21
C LEU A 167 -18.30 13.21 14.41
N PHE A 168 -17.22 13.50 13.70
CA PHE A 168 -17.10 14.66 12.83
C PHE A 168 -18.16 14.61 11.72
N ASP A 169 -18.19 13.49 10.97
CA ASP A 169 -19.10 13.29 9.85
C ASP A 169 -20.56 13.32 10.30
N HIS A 170 -20.87 12.63 11.40
CA HIS A 170 -22.19 12.62 11.99
C HIS A 170 -22.68 14.02 12.36
N THR A 171 -21.79 14.85 12.92
CA THR A 171 -22.11 16.23 13.31
C THR A 171 -22.41 17.10 12.08
N VAL A 172 -21.58 16.98 11.03
CA VAL A 172 -21.79 17.70 9.75
C VAL A 172 -23.10 17.25 9.08
N ASP A 173 -23.36 15.95 9.00
CA ASP A 173 -24.59 15.37 8.45
C ASP A 173 -25.84 15.88 9.19
N LEU A 174 -25.75 15.95 10.52
CA LEU A 174 -26.85 16.41 11.36
C LEU A 174 -27.16 17.89 11.11
N LEU A 175 -26.12 18.72 10.94
CA LEU A 175 -26.25 20.12 10.54
C LEU A 175 -26.89 20.25 9.15
N ASP A 176 -26.39 19.51 8.15
CA ASP A 176 -26.90 19.55 6.77
C ASP A 176 -28.38 19.18 6.68
N ARG A 177 -28.78 18.08 7.32
CA ARG A 177 -30.17 17.62 7.34
C ARG A 177 -31.11 18.61 8.01
N GLN A 178 -30.64 19.38 8.99
CA GLN A 178 -31.48 20.39 9.65
C GLN A 178 -31.54 21.68 8.85
N VAL A 179 -30.41 22.16 8.30
CA VAL A 179 -30.39 23.34 7.43
C VAL A 179 -31.34 23.15 6.25
N GLY A 180 -31.32 21.97 5.59
CA GLY A 180 -32.19 21.67 4.47
C GLY A 180 -33.70 21.61 4.79
N ARG A 181 -34.07 21.59 6.08
CA ARG A 181 -35.48 21.59 6.54
C ARG A 181 -35.98 22.97 6.95
N LEU A 182 -35.09 23.95 7.07
CA LEU A 182 -35.45 25.31 7.49
C LEU A 182 -35.84 26.16 6.27
N PRO A 183 -36.74 27.15 6.44
CA PRO A 183 -37.07 28.09 5.38
C PRO A 183 -35.85 28.88 4.88
N PRO A 184 -35.79 29.27 3.60
CA PRO A 184 -34.76 30.17 3.09
C PRO A 184 -34.68 31.46 3.93
N GLY A 185 -33.47 31.88 4.30
CA GLY A 185 -33.25 33.09 5.10
C GLY A 185 -33.49 32.95 6.60
N HIS A 186 -33.81 31.75 7.10
CA HIS A 186 -33.96 31.52 8.54
C HIS A 186 -32.63 31.79 9.28
N PRO A 187 -32.60 32.58 10.38
CA PRO A 187 -31.36 32.91 11.09
C PRO A 187 -30.55 31.69 11.52
N LYS A 188 -31.21 30.66 12.07
CA LYS A 188 -30.56 29.38 12.43
C LYS A 188 -29.97 28.62 11.24
N ALA A 189 -30.54 28.75 10.04
CA ALA A 189 -29.98 28.13 8.85
C ALA A 189 -28.65 28.78 8.46
N THR A 190 -28.54 30.10 8.66
CA THR A 190 -27.31 30.87 8.43
C THR A 190 -26.24 30.49 9.46
N GLU A 191 -26.58 30.47 10.75
CA GLU A 191 -25.66 30.11 11.83
C GLU A 191 -25.18 28.65 11.70
N ALA A 192 -26.09 27.70 11.51
CA ALA A 192 -25.74 26.30 11.30
C ALA A 192 -24.91 26.10 10.02
N SER A 193 -25.20 26.83 8.94
CA SER A 193 -24.37 26.80 7.73
C SER A 193 -22.96 27.34 7.98
N ALA A 194 -22.80 28.38 8.80
CA ALA A 194 -21.50 28.93 9.16
C ALA A 194 -20.68 27.94 10.00
N VAL A 195 -21.28 27.35 11.04
CA VAL A 195 -20.65 26.30 11.86
C VAL A 195 -20.29 25.09 11.01
N ARG A 196 -21.21 24.64 10.14
CA ARG A 196 -20.95 23.54 9.20
C ARG A 196 -19.78 23.85 8.28
N GLN A 197 -19.71 25.06 7.72
CA GLN A 197 -18.57 25.46 6.88
C GLN A 197 -17.26 25.51 7.67
N ALA A 198 -17.29 25.99 8.92
CA ALA A 198 -16.12 25.99 9.80
C ALA A 198 -15.64 24.56 10.10
N LEU A 199 -16.56 23.65 10.47
CA LEU A 199 -16.25 22.24 10.67
C LEU A 199 -15.75 21.60 9.37
N ALA A 200 -16.40 21.82 8.23
CA ALA A 200 -15.96 21.27 6.95
C ALA A 200 -14.52 21.69 6.61
N ARG A 201 -14.12 22.94 6.92
CA ARG A 201 -12.74 23.42 6.76
C ARG A 201 -11.76 22.75 7.72
N LEU A 202 -12.21 22.36 8.92
CA LEU A 202 -11.38 21.70 9.92
C LEU A 202 -11.33 20.17 9.76
N ARG A 203 -12.21 19.59 8.95
CA ARG A 203 -12.33 18.13 8.79
C ARG A 203 -11.03 17.50 8.30
N GLN A 204 -10.55 17.93 7.13
CA GLN A 204 -9.32 17.39 6.54
C GLN A 204 -8.09 17.67 7.41
N PRO A 205 -7.85 18.92 7.86
CA PRO A 205 -6.82 19.24 8.85
C PRO A 205 -6.86 18.33 10.09
N GLY A 206 -8.03 18.15 10.70
CA GLY A 206 -8.22 17.33 11.89
C GLY A 206 -7.90 15.86 11.63
N LEU A 207 -8.41 15.28 10.54
CA LEU A 207 -8.12 13.90 10.18
C LEU A 207 -6.63 13.66 9.85
N LEU A 208 -5.99 14.61 9.16
CA LEU A 208 -4.57 14.52 8.82
C LEU A 208 -3.67 14.69 10.05
N VAL A 209 -3.91 15.71 10.88
CA VAL A 209 -3.21 15.88 12.16
C VAL A 209 -3.42 14.62 12.98
N ARG A 210 -4.62 14.08 13.06
CA ARG A 210 -4.86 12.88 13.84
C ARG A 210 -4.04 11.69 13.37
N ARG A 211 -4.11 11.41 12.07
CA ARG A 211 -3.38 10.34 11.37
C ARG A 211 -1.88 10.40 11.69
N PHE A 212 -1.32 11.61 11.82
CA PHE A 212 0.12 11.81 11.98
C PHE A 212 0.58 12.32 13.36
N HIS A 213 -0.27 12.83 14.25
CA HIS A 213 0.17 13.48 15.49
C HIS A 213 0.81 12.50 16.47
N ARG A 214 0.43 11.23 16.37
CA ARG A 214 0.98 10.13 17.17
C ARG A 214 2.12 9.44 16.49
N HIS A 215 2.44 9.90 15.29
CA HIS A 215 3.46 9.27 14.48
C HIS A 215 4.81 9.49 15.18
N PRO A 216 5.48 8.42 15.65
CA PRO A 216 6.71 8.56 16.44
C PRO A 216 7.80 9.35 15.72
N TRP A 217 7.77 9.34 14.38
CA TRP A 217 8.75 10.03 13.55
C TRP A 217 8.40 11.48 13.22
N LEU A 218 7.17 11.92 13.44
CA LEU A 218 6.83 13.32 13.24
C LEU A 218 7.66 14.22 14.19
N ALA A 219 7.85 13.78 15.43
CA ALA A 219 8.68 14.49 16.42
C ALA A 219 10.18 14.15 16.29
N GLY A 220 10.53 12.88 16.01
CA GLY A 220 11.93 12.43 16.01
C GLY A 220 12.70 12.63 14.70
N HIS A 221 12.01 12.62 13.55
CA HIS A 221 12.63 12.65 12.20
C HIS A 221 11.72 13.38 11.17
N PRO A 222 11.46 14.69 11.33
CA PRO A 222 10.47 15.40 10.51
C PRO A 222 10.74 15.34 9.00
N GLY A 223 12.01 15.42 8.56
CA GLY A 223 12.35 15.30 7.14
C GLY A 223 12.12 13.89 6.56
N ALA A 224 12.32 12.84 7.36
CA ALA A 224 12.01 11.47 6.94
C ALA A 224 10.49 11.24 6.89
N PHE A 225 9.75 11.79 7.85
CA PHE A 225 8.29 11.77 7.87
C PHE A 225 7.72 12.39 6.58
N GLU A 226 8.15 13.60 6.22
CA GLU A 226 7.72 14.29 4.99
C GLU A 226 8.03 13.48 3.74
N THR A 227 9.17 12.77 3.72
CA THR A 227 9.55 11.94 2.58
C THR A 227 8.69 10.69 2.45
N LEU A 228 8.37 10.04 3.57
CA LEU A 228 7.60 8.80 3.58
C LEU A 228 6.11 9.01 3.27
N PHE A 229 5.56 10.12 3.76
CA PHE A 229 4.13 10.41 3.65
C PHE A 229 3.82 11.45 2.57
N ALA A 230 4.78 11.78 1.69
CA ALA A 230 4.58 12.82 0.69
C ALA A 230 3.33 12.57 -0.18
N ASP A 231 3.17 11.36 -0.70
CA ASP A 231 2.01 10.97 -1.51
C ASP A 231 0.71 11.01 -0.71
N GLU A 232 0.73 10.53 0.54
CA GLU A 232 -0.45 10.58 1.42
C GLU A 232 -0.85 12.02 1.75
N ILE A 233 0.10 12.87 2.11
CA ILE A 233 -0.13 14.29 2.41
C ILE A 233 -0.72 15.00 1.19
N VAL A 234 -0.16 14.77 0.00
CA VAL A 234 -0.68 15.33 -1.26
C VAL A 234 -2.09 14.83 -1.54
N ALA A 235 -2.34 13.53 -1.39
CA ALA A 235 -3.67 12.95 -1.60
C ALA A 235 -4.73 13.52 -0.64
N TRP A 236 -4.36 13.82 0.60
CA TRP A 236 -5.28 14.37 1.60
C TRP A 236 -5.51 15.87 1.48
N LEU A 237 -4.46 16.66 1.22
CA LEU A 237 -4.54 18.13 1.25
C LEU A 237 -4.84 18.73 -0.12
N ALA A 238 -4.67 18.00 -1.21
CA ALA A 238 -4.96 18.49 -2.55
C ALA A 238 -6.03 17.66 -3.30
N PRO A 239 -7.19 17.33 -2.70
CA PRO A 239 -8.22 16.54 -3.37
C PRO A 239 -8.84 17.28 -4.58
N ASP A 240 -9.09 18.58 -4.42
CA ASP A 240 -9.94 19.40 -5.30
C ASP A 240 -9.19 20.58 -5.96
N CYS A 241 -7.86 20.50 -6.12
CA CYS A 241 -7.09 21.41 -6.98
C CYS A 241 -7.46 21.14 -8.45
N GLY A 242 -8.71 21.44 -8.81
CA GLY A 242 -9.40 20.93 -9.99
C GLY A 242 -8.82 21.45 -11.29
N ARG A 243 -8.80 20.56 -12.30
CA ARG A 243 -8.72 20.79 -13.76
C ARG A 243 -7.59 21.65 -14.35
N ALA A 244 -6.90 22.48 -13.58
CA ALA A 244 -5.73 23.28 -13.95
C ALA A 244 -4.51 22.97 -13.06
N GLY A 245 -4.59 21.91 -12.24
CA GLY A 245 -3.66 21.61 -11.16
C GLY A 245 -2.21 21.43 -11.61
N ASP A 246 -1.30 21.85 -10.74
CA ASP A 246 0.16 21.77 -10.91
C ASP A 246 0.58 20.42 -11.53
N PRO A 247 1.16 20.42 -12.75
CA PRO A 247 1.61 19.21 -13.41
C PRO A 247 2.73 18.49 -12.65
N ALA A 248 3.38 19.15 -11.68
CA ALA A 248 4.40 18.53 -10.83
C ALA A 248 3.81 17.65 -9.71
N LEU A 249 2.49 17.72 -9.45
CA LEU A 249 1.83 16.88 -8.44
C LEU A 249 1.39 15.54 -9.02
N HIS A 250 1.99 14.48 -8.48
CA HIS A 250 1.58 13.12 -8.78
C HIS A 250 0.34 12.75 -7.98
N ARG A 251 -0.80 12.65 -8.65
CA ARG A 251 -2.08 12.24 -8.03
C ARG A 251 -2.94 11.48 -9.05
N PRO A 252 -3.58 10.36 -8.65
CA PRO A 252 -4.70 9.81 -9.41
C PRO A 252 -5.90 10.77 -9.35
N ARG A 253 -6.27 11.35 -10.49
CA ARG A 253 -7.40 12.28 -10.73
C ARG A 253 -8.61 11.56 -11.31
N GLY A 254 -8.49 10.27 -11.64
CA GLY A 254 -9.54 9.48 -12.27
C GLY A 254 -9.67 9.76 -13.76
N SER A 255 -8.62 10.24 -14.42
CA SER A 255 -8.65 10.59 -15.85
C SER A 255 -7.31 10.29 -16.54
N GLY A 256 -7.35 9.64 -17.69
CA GLY A 256 -6.15 9.22 -18.42
C GLY A 256 -5.40 8.09 -17.72
N ILE A 257 -4.11 7.95 -18.03
CA ILE A 257 -3.24 6.94 -17.41
C ILE A 257 -2.57 7.56 -16.18
N GLU A 258 -2.74 6.90 -15.04
CA GLU A 258 -2.27 7.39 -13.75
C GLU A 258 -1.54 6.28 -12.99
N LEU A 259 -0.67 6.65 -12.07
CA LEU A 259 0.12 5.69 -11.29
C LEU A 259 -0.11 5.92 -9.80
N ALA A 260 0.05 4.90 -8.99
CA ALA A 260 0.19 5.03 -7.54
C ALA A 260 1.03 3.90 -7.00
N PHE A 261 1.70 4.12 -5.87
CA PHE A 261 2.21 2.99 -5.11
C PHE A 261 1.05 2.35 -4.34
N ALA A 262 0.97 1.02 -4.34
CA ALA A 262 0.02 0.32 -3.50
C ALA A 262 0.29 0.68 -2.01
N PRO A 263 -0.76 0.96 -1.20
CA PRO A 263 -0.60 1.38 0.19
C PRO A 263 -0.37 0.18 1.11
N ARG A 264 0.56 0.27 2.08
CA ARG A 264 0.91 -0.74 3.12
C ARG A 264 -0.15 -0.98 4.19
N ASN A 265 -1.38 -1.24 3.74
CA ASN A 265 -2.56 -1.49 4.56
C ASN A 265 -3.31 -2.78 4.15
N ALA A 266 -4.45 -3.01 4.80
CA ALA A 266 -5.26 -4.21 4.58
C ALA A 266 -5.74 -4.39 3.12
N ALA A 267 -5.80 -3.31 2.32
CA ALA A 267 -6.22 -3.39 0.92
C ALA A 267 -5.24 -4.22 0.07
N PHE A 268 -3.99 -4.35 0.51
CA PHE A 268 -3.00 -5.14 -0.22
C PHE A 268 -3.30 -6.65 -0.20
N LEU A 269 -3.90 -7.17 0.88
CA LEU A 269 -4.27 -8.58 0.99
C LEU A 269 -5.25 -9.02 -0.10
N THR A 270 -6.03 -8.07 -0.64
CA THR A 270 -7.00 -8.32 -1.72
C THR A 270 -6.46 -7.92 -3.09
N LEU A 271 -5.22 -7.44 -3.18
CA LEU A 271 -4.62 -7.01 -4.43
C LEU A 271 -4.43 -8.19 -5.39
N GLY A 272 -4.00 -9.35 -4.88
CA GLY A 272 -3.91 -10.57 -5.68
C GLY A 272 -5.26 -11.01 -6.25
N ASP A 273 -6.34 -10.86 -5.48
CA ASP A 273 -7.70 -11.18 -5.95
C ASP A 273 -8.15 -10.22 -7.06
N ARG A 274 -7.84 -8.92 -6.93
CA ARG A 274 -8.15 -7.90 -7.95
C ARG A 274 -7.43 -8.18 -9.27
N TYR A 275 -6.15 -8.53 -9.18
CA TYR A 275 -5.30 -8.77 -10.36
C TYR A 275 -5.20 -10.26 -10.70
N GLY A 276 -6.01 -11.14 -10.10
CA GLY A 276 -6.07 -12.59 -10.36
C GLY A 276 -4.72 -13.27 -10.59
N ASP A 277 -3.72 -12.98 -9.76
CA ASP A 277 -2.36 -13.51 -9.87
C ASP A 277 -2.06 -14.54 -8.78
N CYS A 278 -0.84 -15.05 -8.78
CA CYS A 278 -0.35 -16.05 -7.83
C CYS A 278 -0.32 -15.58 -6.35
N THR A 279 -0.70 -14.33 -6.04
CA THR A 279 -0.88 -13.81 -4.68
C THR A 279 -2.34 -13.73 -4.23
N ALA A 280 -3.29 -14.11 -5.10
CA ALA A 280 -4.72 -14.12 -4.77
C ALA A 280 -5.05 -14.99 -3.56
N SER A 281 -5.99 -14.57 -2.70
CA SER A 281 -6.40 -15.32 -1.51
C SER A 281 -7.18 -16.60 -1.86
N ARG A 282 -7.70 -16.69 -3.09
CA ARG A 282 -8.50 -17.82 -3.58
C ARG A 282 -7.91 -18.39 -4.88
N VAL A 283 -7.65 -19.70 -4.92
CA VAL A 283 -7.13 -20.39 -6.13
C VAL A 283 -8.00 -20.10 -7.36
N ARG A 284 -9.33 -20.15 -7.23
CA ARG A 284 -10.28 -19.83 -8.31
C ARG A 284 -10.20 -18.40 -8.88
N ALA A 285 -9.50 -17.49 -8.20
CA ALA A 285 -9.26 -16.14 -8.67
C ALA A 285 -7.97 -16.03 -9.48
N GLN A 286 -7.11 -17.06 -9.42
CA GLN A 286 -5.86 -17.15 -10.19
C GLN A 286 -6.16 -17.54 -11.64
N VAL A 287 -5.34 -17.05 -12.56
CA VAL A 287 -5.43 -17.41 -13.98
C VAL A 287 -4.86 -18.79 -14.27
N ASP A 288 -3.90 -19.23 -13.46
CA ASP A 288 -3.18 -20.47 -13.65
C ASP A 288 -3.24 -21.23 -12.33
N GLU A 289 -4.23 -22.12 -12.24
CA GLU A 289 -4.49 -22.92 -11.04
C GLU A 289 -3.36 -23.93 -10.76
N ASP A 290 -2.48 -24.17 -11.74
CA ASP A 290 -1.30 -25.02 -11.60
C ASP A 290 -0.08 -24.27 -11.01
N ILE A 291 -0.16 -22.94 -10.88
CA ILE A 291 0.84 -22.14 -10.17
C ILE A 291 0.52 -22.15 -8.67
N ALA A 292 1.49 -22.58 -7.88
CA ALA A 292 1.37 -22.50 -6.43
C ALA A 292 1.21 -21.06 -5.96
N ASN A 293 0.29 -20.83 -5.03
CA ASN A 293 0.07 -19.53 -4.42
C ASN A 293 1.31 -19.06 -3.65
N ILE A 294 1.89 -17.93 -4.05
CA ILE A 294 3.10 -17.35 -3.44
C ILE A 294 2.76 -16.16 -2.56
N HIS A 295 1.95 -16.40 -1.50
CA HIS A 295 1.68 -15.43 -0.43
C HIS A 295 2.96 -14.82 0.21
N TRP A 296 4.15 -15.37 -0.06
CA TRP A 296 5.41 -14.72 0.26
C TRP A 296 5.60 -13.34 -0.37
N THR A 297 5.17 -13.12 -1.62
CA THR A 297 5.28 -11.81 -2.29
C THR A 297 4.52 -10.73 -1.50
N VAL A 298 3.46 -11.14 -0.78
CA VAL A 298 2.74 -10.29 0.17
C VAL A 298 3.58 -9.95 1.39
N CYS A 299 4.32 -10.92 1.91
CA CYS A 299 5.21 -10.74 3.07
C CYS A 299 6.43 -9.88 2.72
N ALA A 300 7.06 -10.13 1.56
CA ALA A 300 8.16 -9.34 1.04
C ALA A 300 7.75 -7.88 0.98
N TRP A 301 6.62 -7.54 0.37
CA TRP A 301 6.16 -6.16 0.33
C TRP A 301 5.79 -5.56 1.70
N LEU A 302 5.17 -6.35 2.58
CA LEU A 302 4.71 -5.89 3.90
C LEU A 302 5.86 -5.62 4.86
N LEU A 303 7.01 -6.28 4.68
CA LEU A 303 8.10 -6.27 5.67
C LEU A 303 9.44 -5.79 5.10
N ASP A 304 9.60 -5.74 3.78
CA ASP A 304 10.74 -5.13 3.11
C ASP A 304 10.45 -3.65 2.80
N PRO A 305 11.22 -2.70 3.35
CA PRO A 305 11.04 -1.27 3.09
C PRO A 305 11.26 -0.88 1.62
N TYR A 306 12.06 -1.63 0.87
CA TYR A 306 12.46 -1.32 -0.51
C TYR A 306 11.62 -2.03 -1.57
N TYR A 307 10.86 -3.05 -1.20
CA TYR A 307 9.91 -3.69 -2.11
C TYR A 307 8.65 -2.82 -2.26
N ARG A 308 8.26 -2.53 -3.49
CA ARG A 308 7.08 -1.71 -3.84
C ARG A 308 6.22 -2.37 -4.91
N VAL A 309 4.96 -1.95 -4.97
CA VAL A 309 4.06 -2.27 -6.07
C VAL A 309 3.57 -0.97 -6.66
N ILE A 310 3.77 -0.80 -7.97
CA ILE A 310 3.26 0.33 -8.75
C ILE A 310 1.96 -0.14 -9.39
N GLU A 311 0.84 0.47 -9.04
CA GLU A 311 -0.43 0.31 -9.74
C GLU A 311 -0.56 1.36 -10.86
N VAL A 312 -1.05 0.92 -12.01
CA VAL A 312 -1.39 1.74 -13.18
C VAL A 312 -2.91 1.74 -13.31
N PHE A 313 -3.48 2.92 -13.48
CA PHE A 313 -4.92 3.14 -13.64
C PHE A 313 -5.21 3.75 -15.01
N SER A 314 -6.37 3.46 -15.57
CA SER A 314 -6.94 4.13 -16.74
C SER A 314 -8.29 4.73 -16.36
N ASP A 315 -8.43 6.05 -16.43
CA ASP A 315 -9.65 6.77 -16.06
C ASP A 315 -10.19 6.36 -14.67
N GLY A 316 -9.28 6.24 -13.71
CA GLY A 316 -9.57 5.85 -12.32
C GLY A 316 -9.82 4.35 -12.10
N LYS A 317 -9.82 3.52 -13.16
CA LYS A 317 -9.94 2.06 -13.04
C LYS A 317 -8.55 1.41 -12.95
N PRO A 318 -8.32 0.46 -12.04
CA PRO A 318 -7.09 -0.33 -12.01
C PRO A 318 -6.88 -1.07 -13.34
N ALA A 319 -5.63 -1.16 -13.80
CA ALA A 319 -5.29 -1.74 -15.10
C ALA A 319 -4.12 -2.72 -15.03
N LEU A 320 -2.94 -2.23 -14.63
CA LEU A 320 -1.73 -3.05 -14.47
C LEU A 320 -1.14 -2.83 -13.07
N LYS A 321 -0.35 -3.77 -12.59
CA LYS A 321 0.59 -3.53 -11.50
C LYS A 321 1.97 -4.10 -11.82
N GLY A 322 3.00 -3.42 -11.33
CA GLY A 322 4.39 -3.87 -11.40
C GLY A 322 4.96 -4.06 -10.01
N HIS A 323 5.50 -5.25 -9.73
CA HIS A 323 6.27 -5.53 -8.53
C HIS A 323 7.72 -5.05 -8.74
N VAL A 324 8.21 -4.15 -7.89
CA VAL A 324 9.52 -3.51 -8.09
C VAL A 324 10.37 -3.52 -6.83
N LEU A 325 11.68 -3.72 -7.01
CA LEU A 325 12.65 -3.75 -5.92
C LEU A 325 14.08 -3.48 -6.42
N PRO A 326 14.94 -2.85 -5.61
CA PRO A 326 16.37 -2.82 -5.87
C PRO A 326 17.02 -4.17 -5.51
N LEU A 327 17.92 -4.63 -6.36
CA LEU A 327 18.74 -5.82 -6.20
C LEU A 327 20.22 -5.48 -6.42
N VAL A 328 21.10 -6.39 -6.02
CA VAL A 328 22.47 -6.47 -6.50
C VAL A 328 22.61 -7.81 -7.21
N ILE A 329 22.94 -7.79 -8.49
CA ILE A 329 23.10 -9.01 -9.30
C ILE A 329 24.49 -8.98 -9.91
N ASP A 330 25.32 -9.98 -9.60
CA ASP A 330 26.73 -10.01 -10.01
C ASP A 330 27.46 -8.71 -9.63
N GLU A 331 27.36 -8.34 -8.35
CA GLU A 331 27.94 -7.12 -7.75
C GLU A 331 27.42 -5.79 -8.34
N ARG A 332 26.42 -5.84 -9.22
CA ARG A 332 25.86 -4.68 -9.91
C ARG A 332 24.52 -4.29 -9.31
N PRO A 333 24.32 -3.01 -8.93
CA PRO A 333 23.00 -2.50 -8.59
C PRO A 333 22.02 -2.64 -9.76
N VAL A 334 20.87 -3.27 -9.52
CA VAL A 334 19.81 -3.48 -10.51
C VAL A 334 18.49 -3.01 -9.94
N PHE A 335 17.69 -2.31 -10.75
CA PHE A 335 16.30 -2.07 -10.43
C PHE A 335 15.46 -3.14 -11.13
N MET A 336 14.86 -4.03 -10.35
CA MET A 336 14.12 -5.18 -10.85
C MET A 336 12.63 -4.88 -10.89
N VAL A 337 11.99 -5.22 -12.00
CA VAL A 337 10.54 -5.40 -12.14
C VAL A 337 10.28 -6.90 -12.18
N ASP A 338 9.89 -7.46 -11.03
CA ASP A 338 9.81 -8.91 -10.78
C ASP A 338 8.59 -9.56 -11.43
N ALA A 339 7.51 -8.79 -11.59
CA ALA A 339 6.28 -9.25 -12.21
C ALA A 339 5.45 -8.07 -12.70
N ILE A 340 4.77 -8.25 -13.83
CA ILE A 340 3.76 -7.29 -14.32
C ILE A 340 2.43 -8.03 -14.44
N GLU A 341 1.42 -7.59 -13.69
CA GLU A 341 0.11 -8.26 -13.65
C GLU A 341 -0.98 -7.35 -14.19
N ALA A 342 -1.86 -7.90 -15.01
CA ALA A 342 -3.02 -7.19 -15.54
C ALA A 342 -4.30 -7.60 -14.80
N VAL A 343 -5.24 -6.67 -14.65
CA VAL A 343 -6.61 -6.99 -14.21
C VAL A 343 -7.28 -7.95 -15.19
N PRO A 344 -8.29 -8.74 -14.76
CA PRO A 344 -9.01 -9.66 -15.64
C PRO A 344 -9.50 -9.01 -16.93
N GLU A 345 -9.97 -7.76 -16.88
CA GLU A 345 -10.51 -7.02 -18.02
C GLU A 345 -9.47 -6.70 -19.11
N LEU A 346 -8.17 -6.78 -18.80
CA LEU A 346 -7.07 -6.54 -19.73
C LEU A 346 -6.44 -7.81 -20.32
N ARG A 347 -6.99 -8.99 -20.00
CA ARG A 347 -6.45 -10.27 -20.46
C ARG A 347 -7.12 -10.74 -21.73
N GLU A 348 -6.33 -11.35 -22.61
CA GLU A 348 -6.82 -11.98 -23.85
C GLU A 348 -7.58 -13.27 -23.56
N LEU A 349 -7.07 -14.05 -22.60
CA LEU A 349 -7.50 -15.41 -22.32
C LEU A 349 -7.89 -15.59 -20.85
N LYS A 350 -8.85 -16.48 -20.64
CA LYS A 350 -9.17 -17.09 -19.34
C LYS A 350 -9.22 -18.60 -19.55
N ASP A 351 -8.42 -19.35 -18.79
CA ASP A 351 -8.36 -20.83 -18.85
C ASP A 351 -8.10 -21.35 -20.28
N GLY A 352 -7.27 -20.64 -21.06
CA GLY A 352 -6.93 -20.96 -22.45
C GLY A 352 -7.99 -20.57 -23.50
N SER A 353 -9.16 -20.06 -23.08
CA SER A 353 -10.25 -19.61 -23.96
C SER A 353 -10.37 -18.08 -24.00
N GLU A 354 -11.11 -17.52 -24.97
CA GLU A 354 -11.32 -16.07 -25.04
C GLU A 354 -11.94 -15.53 -23.75
N ASN A 355 -11.35 -14.48 -23.21
CA ASN A 355 -11.79 -13.90 -21.94
C ASN A 355 -13.10 -13.10 -22.10
N PRO A 356 -14.22 -13.54 -21.51
CA PRO A 356 -15.51 -12.84 -21.64
C PRO A 356 -15.55 -11.52 -20.85
N MET A 357 -14.64 -11.30 -19.90
CA MET A 357 -14.57 -10.08 -19.10
C MET A 357 -13.74 -8.97 -19.77
N ARG A 358 -13.14 -9.23 -20.93
CA ARG A 358 -12.23 -8.27 -21.59
C ARG A 358 -12.98 -6.96 -21.89
N ASP A 359 -12.51 -5.87 -21.30
CA ASP A 359 -13.00 -4.53 -21.60
C ASP A 359 -12.28 -4.03 -22.85
N ARG A 360 -13.05 -3.81 -23.94
CA ARG A 360 -12.49 -3.40 -25.23
C ARG A 360 -11.80 -2.03 -25.15
N ALA A 361 -12.39 -1.05 -24.47
CA ALA A 361 -11.84 0.30 -24.40
C ALA A 361 -10.53 0.30 -23.60
N LEU A 362 -10.49 -0.45 -22.49
CA LEU A 362 -9.28 -0.62 -21.70
C LEU A 362 -8.20 -1.39 -22.48
N TYR A 363 -8.58 -2.41 -23.24
CA TYR A 363 -7.67 -3.20 -24.06
C TYR A 363 -7.05 -2.41 -25.23
N GLU A 364 -7.77 -1.42 -25.77
CA GLU A 364 -7.27 -0.54 -26.83
C GLU A 364 -6.10 0.33 -26.35
N VAL A 365 -6.02 0.65 -25.05
CA VAL A 365 -4.93 1.46 -24.45
C VAL A 365 -3.85 0.62 -23.74
N LYS A 366 -3.90 -0.72 -23.82
CA LYS A 366 -2.99 -1.63 -23.10
C LYS A 366 -1.50 -1.34 -23.32
N ASP A 367 -1.12 -0.98 -24.53
CA ASP A 367 0.29 -0.72 -24.88
C ASP A 367 0.78 0.57 -24.22
N ALA A 368 -0.06 1.62 -24.23
CA ALA A 368 0.23 2.87 -23.53
C ALA A 368 0.32 2.68 -22.00
N LEU A 369 -0.50 1.79 -21.43
CA LEU A 369 -0.45 1.44 -20.00
C LEU A 369 0.89 0.76 -19.65
N LEU A 370 1.32 -0.20 -20.45
CA LEU A 370 2.59 -0.90 -20.23
C LEU A 370 3.79 0.02 -20.46
N ASP A 371 3.80 0.81 -21.53
CA ASP A 371 4.86 1.77 -21.81
C ASP A 371 4.98 2.80 -20.66
N THR A 372 3.86 3.24 -20.09
CA THR A 372 3.85 4.13 -18.91
C THR A 372 4.49 3.47 -17.68
N LEU A 373 4.17 2.20 -17.41
CA LEU A 373 4.78 1.44 -16.31
C LEU A 373 6.30 1.28 -16.51
N LEU A 374 6.74 0.89 -17.70
CA LEU A 374 8.16 0.70 -18.01
C LEU A 374 8.92 2.03 -17.94
N GLN A 375 8.32 3.11 -18.44
CA GLN A 375 8.90 4.45 -18.36
C GLN A 375 9.08 4.90 -16.91
N VAL A 376 8.06 4.74 -16.05
CA VAL A 376 8.19 5.14 -14.64
C VAL A 376 9.24 4.29 -13.91
N CYS A 377 9.37 3.00 -14.22
CA CYS A 377 10.42 2.16 -13.67
C CYS A 377 11.82 2.66 -14.06
N THR A 378 12.00 3.08 -15.31
CA THR A 378 13.26 3.67 -15.80
C THR A 378 13.57 5.00 -15.09
N ASP A 379 12.57 5.85 -14.89
CA ASP A 379 12.73 7.13 -14.21
C ASP A 379 12.96 6.99 -12.70
N LEU A 380 12.39 5.96 -12.07
CA LEU A 380 12.71 5.58 -10.69
C LEU A 380 14.16 5.12 -10.59
N ALA A 381 14.59 4.17 -11.41
CA ALA A 381 15.97 3.67 -11.40
C ALA A 381 16.99 4.81 -11.56
N ARG A 382 16.76 5.72 -12.51
CA ARG A 382 17.63 6.90 -12.72
C ARG A 382 17.72 7.77 -11.48
N ARG A 383 16.58 8.06 -10.82
CA ARG A 383 16.56 8.85 -9.56
C ARG A 383 17.22 8.12 -8.40
N MET A 384 17.20 6.79 -8.41
CA MET A 384 17.89 5.95 -7.42
C MET A 384 19.39 5.85 -7.68
N GLY A 385 19.90 6.38 -8.80
CA GLY A 385 21.30 6.21 -9.21
C GLY A 385 21.61 4.82 -9.78
N VAL A 386 20.59 4.07 -10.20
CA VAL A 386 20.72 2.73 -10.76
C VAL A 386 20.63 2.79 -12.29
N GLU A 387 21.65 2.31 -12.97
CA GLU A 387 21.74 2.34 -14.43
C GLU A 387 20.92 1.22 -15.10
N VAL A 388 20.76 0.10 -14.40
CA VAL A 388 20.24 -1.16 -14.95
C VAL A 388 18.81 -1.36 -14.53
N VAL A 389 17.96 -1.65 -15.51
CA VAL A 389 16.59 -2.05 -15.24
C VAL A 389 16.31 -3.38 -15.88
N TYR A 390 16.05 -4.38 -15.05
CA TYR A 390 15.63 -5.71 -15.48
C TYR A 390 14.13 -5.85 -15.28
N VAL A 391 13.50 -6.51 -16.24
CA VAL A 391 12.09 -6.88 -16.18
C VAL A 391 12.02 -8.38 -16.38
N GLU A 392 11.60 -9.09 -15.35
CA GLU A 392 11.25 -10.50 -15.45
C GLU A 392 10.12 -10.64 -16.48
N ARG A 393 10.24 -11.65 -17.35
CA ARG A 393 9.25 -11.91 -18.41
C ARG A 393 7.97 -12.56 -17.88
N PHE A 394 7.71 -12.39 -16.58
CA PHE A 394 6.59 -12.97 -15.88
C PHE A 394 5.40 -12.00 -15.85
N SER A 395 4.25 -12.51 -16.27
CA SER A 395 2.97 -11.79 -16.27
C SER A 395 1.83 -12.78 -16.41
N ASN A 396 0.67 -12.50 -15.82
CA ASN A 396 -0.59 -13.20 -16.09
C ASN A 396 -1.22 -12.84 -17.45
N ALA A 397 -0.67 -11.86 -18.19
CA ALA A 397 -1.17 -11.43 -19.50
C ALA A 397 -0.21 -11.80 -20.64
N ARG A 398 -0.71 -12.51 -21.65
CA ARG A 398 0.11 -13.00 -22.77
C ARG A 398 0.70 -11.86 -23.60
N TRP A 399 -0.08 -10.81 -23.89
CA TRP A 399 0.41 -9.64 -24.64
C TRP A 399 1.57 -8.92 -23.94
N VAL A 400 1.59 -8.89 -22.59
CA VAL A 400 2.72 -8.33 -21.83
C VAL A 400 3.97 -9.17 -22.06
N ARG A 401 3.87 -10.50 -21.91
CA ARG A 401 5.00 -11.42 -22.16
C ARG A 401 5.54 -11.27 -23.57
N ALA A 402 4.66 -11.28 -24.58
CA ALA A 402 5.04 -11.09 -25.98
C ALA A 402 5.75 -9.74 -26.22
N ARG A 403 5.29 -8.67 -25.57
CA ARG A 403 5.93 -7.35 -25.66
C ARG A 403 7.32 -7.33 -25.04
N LEU A 404 7.53 -8.03 -23.92
CA LEU A 404 8.83 -8.13 -23.24
C LEU A 404 9.81 -9.05 -23.98
N GLU A 405 9.32 -10.11 -24.62
CA GLU A 405 10.14 -11.09 -25.36
C GLU A 405 10.90 -10.47 -26.54
N VAL A 406 10.30 -9.50 -27.23
CA VAL A 406 10.91 -8.81 -28.39
C VAL A 406 11.90 -7.72 -28.00
N MET A 407 12.00 -7.38 -26.71
CA MET A 407 12.95 -6.40 -26.20
C MET A 407 14.34 -7.03 -26.00
N PRO A 408 15.41 -6.22 -25.91
CA PRO A 408 16.73 -6.72 -25.55
C PRO A 408 16.68 -7.58 -24.30
N SER A 409 17.34 -8.74 -24.31
CA SER A 409 17.46 -9.60 -23.14
C SER A 409 18.85 -9.62 -22.56
N ASP A 410 18.90 -10.04 -21.29
CA ASP A 410 20.11 -10.40 -20.56
C ASP A 410 19.84 -11.67 -19.75
N SER A 411 20.87 -12.21 -19.09
CA SER A 411 20.69 -13.30 -18.15
C SER A 411 21.61 -13.21 -16.93
N TYR A 412 21.19 -13.85 -15.84
CA TYR A 412 21.98 -13.98 -14.62
C TYR A 412 21.80 -15.35 -13.99
N ASP A 413 22.77 -15.75 -13.16
CA ASP A 413 22.64 -16.88 -12.26
C ASP A 413 21.84 -16.44 -11.03
N VAL A 414 20.82 -17.19 -10.63
CA VAL A 414 19.99 -16.90 -9.46
C VAL A 414 20.78 -16.87 -8.15
N TRP A 415 21.96 -17.51 -8.11
CA TRP A 415 22.87 -17.48 -6.97
C TRP A 415 23.64 -16.17 -6.85
N ASP A 416 23.77 -15.42 -7.95
CA ASP A 416 24.42 -14.09 -7.97
C ASP A 416 23.47 -12.98 -7.52
N VAL A 417 22.20 -13.30 -7.23
CA VAL A 417 21.21 -12.33 -6.76
C VAL A 417 21.37 -12.12 -5.25
N GLU A 418 21.84 -10.94 -4.89
CA GLU A 418 21.75 -10.39 -3.55
C GLU A 418 20.55 -9.45 -3.48
N LYS A 419 19.59 -9.78 -2.62
CA LYS A 419 18.52 -8.87 -2.22
C LYS A 419 19.00 -8.07 -1.02
N PRO A 420 19.27 -6.76 -1.16
CA PRO A 420 19.79 -5.95 -0.07
C PRO A 420 18.89 -6.06 1.17
N TYR A 421 19.38 -6.80 2.16
CA TYR A 421 18.76 -6.99 3.47
C TYR A 421 17.37 -7.64 3.53
N GLU A 422 16.91 -8.35 2.49
CA GLU A 422 15.58 -9.02 2.48
C GLU A 422 15.34 -9.80 3.77
N THR A 423 16.19 -10.78 4.06
CA THR A 423 16.02 -11.61 5.26
C THR A 423 16.27 -10.82 6.53
N ARG A 424 17.31 -9.97 6.56
CA ARG A 424 17.74 -9.29 7.78
C ARG A 424 16.75 -8.24 8.28
N ILE A 425 16.15 -7.45 7.40
CA ILE A 425 15.16 -6.43 7.79
C ILE A 425 13.83 -7.08 8.16
N VAL A 426 13.41 -8.09 7.39
CA VAL A 426 12.18 -8.84 7.68
C VAL A 426 12.30 -9.55 9.02
N GLU A 427 13.39 -10.28 9.26
CA GLU A 427 13.69 -10.95 10.54
C GLU A 427 13.81 -9.94 11.68
N ALA A 428 14.52 -8.83 11.50
CA ALA A 428 14.63 -7.79 12.53
C ALA A 428 13.27 -7.16 12.86
N THR A 429 12.42 -6.96 11.85
CA THR A 429 11.07 -6.42 12.03
C THR A 429 10.19 -7.43 12.78
N ILE A 430 10.19 -8.70 12.36
CA ILE A 430 9.49 -9.80 13.02
C ILE A 430 9.97 -9.95 14.48
N ALA A 431 11.28 -10.03 14.71
CA ALA A 431 11.87 -10.19 16.04
C ALA A 431 11.56 -9.01 16.96
N ARG A 432 11.60 -7.78 16.45
CA ARG A 432 11.27 -6.58 17.25
C ARG A 432 9.78 -6.52 17.60
N VAL A 433 8.91 -6.96 16.69
CA VAL A 433 7.45 -6.91 16.88
C VAL A 433 6.98 -8.06 17.76
N LEU A 434 7.50 -9.27 17.55
CA LEU A 434 7.00 -10.50 18.16
C LEU A 434 7.89 -11.05 19.28
N GLY A 435 9.15 -10.63 19.38
CA GLY A 435 10.14 -11.23 20.27
C GLY A 435 10.59 -12.63 19.84
N LEU A 436 10.26 -13.05 18.61
CA LEU A 436 10.61 -14.36 18.06
C LEU A 436 11.94 -14.28 17.30
N LYS A 437 12.80 -15.30 17.44
CA LYS A 437 13.89 -15.52 16.48
C LYS A 437 13.28 -16.16 15.23
N ALA A 438 13.24 -15.43 14.13
CA ALA A 438 12.86 -15.99 12.85
C ALA A 438 14.00 -16.90 12.32
N THR A 439 13.64 -18.08 11.82
CA THR A 439 14.53 -18.95 11.05
C THR A 439 14.48 -18.55 9.56
N THR A 440 15.61 -18.65 8.88
CA THR A 440 15.84 -18.08 7.53
C THR A 440 14.85 -18.61 6.47
N PRO A 441 14.05 -17.75 5.80
CA PRO A 441 13.11 -18.10 4.72
C PRO A 441 13.72 -18.49 3.36
N ARG A 442 15.02 -18.79 3.28
CA ARG A 442 15.80 -18.71 2.02
C ARG A 442 15.53 -19.84 1.00
N GLN A 443 14.88 -20.94 1.38
CA GLN A 443 14.95 -22.20 0.59
C GLN A 443 13.68 -22.62 -0.16
N GLU A 444 12.50 -22.05 0.12
CA GLU A 444 11.24 -22.72 -0.26
C GLU A 444 10.63 -22.29 -1.62
N ILE A 445 10.86 -21.05 -2.09
CA ILE A 445 10.11 -20.48 -3.24
C ILE A 445 10.81 -20.72 -4.58
N GLN A 446 12.14 -20.71 -4.60
CA GLN A 446 12.90 -21.06 -5.80
C GLN A 446 12.69 -22.53 -6.20
N ALA A 447 12.41 -23.42 -5.24
CA ALA A 447 12.31 -24.86 -5.46
C ALA A 447 11.00 -25.32 -6.13
N ARG A 448 9.91 -24.54 -6.07
CA ARG A 448 8.58 -24.93 -6.63
C ARG A 448 8.15 -24.19 -7.89
N ASN A 449 8.72 -23.02 -8.13
CA ASN A 449 8.44 -22.25 -9.35
C ASN A 449 9.28 -22.71 -10.56
N THR A 450 9.93 -23.88 -10.50
CA THR A 450 10.66 -24.44 -11.65
C THR A 450 9.77 -24.60 -12.89
N ARG A 451 8.45 -24.84 -12.74
CA ARG A 451 7.49 -24.81 -13.86
C ARG A 451 7.29 -23.41 -14.47
N LEU A 452 7.32 -22.36 -13.64
CA LEU A 452 7.33 -20.96 -14.09
C LEU A 452 8.68 -20.53 -14.68
N MET A 453 9.74 -21.28 -14.40
CA MET A 453 11.14 -20.95 -14.70
C MET A 453 11.76 -21.86 -15.77
N HIS A 454 10.98 -22.65 -16.49
CA HIS A 454 11.44 -23.36 -17.68
C HIS A 454 11.60 -22.36 -18.84
N GLN A 455 12.73 -21.66 -18.86
CA GLN A 455 13.15 -20.74 -19.93
C GLN A 455 14.12 -21.38 -20.94
N ASP A 456 14.24 -22.72 -20.93
CA ASP A 456 15.21 -23.49 -21.74
C ASP A 456 16.68 -23.03 -21.58
N LEU A 457 17.02 -22.51 -20.40
CA LEU A 457 18.37 -22.09 -20.03
C LEU A 457 19.14 -23.20 -19.30
N ALA A 458 20.43 -22.96 -19.05
CA ALA A 458 21.18 -23.79 -18.11
C ALA A 458 20.55 -23.72 -16.72
N GLU A 459 20.73 -24.77 -15.93
CA GLU A 459 20.26 -24.83 -14.54
C GLU A 459 20.69 -23.56 -13.76
N ASN A 460 19.79 -23.05 -12.91
CA ASN A 460 19.99 -21.86 -12.08
C ASN A 460 20.12 -20.52 -12.84
N HIS A 461 19.85 -20.46 -14.14
CA HIS A 461 19.88 -19.21 -14.88
C HIS A 461 18.50 -18.68 -15.21
N LYS A 462 18.39 -17.35 -15.24
CA LYS A 462 17.20 -16.63 -15.67
C LYS A 462 17.53 -15.69 -16.82
N GLU A 463 16.67 -15.67 -17.82
CA GLU A 463 16.58 -14.65 -18.86
C GLU A 463 15.59 -13.58 -18.40
N VAL A 464 16.02 -12.33 -18.56
CA VAL A 464 15.24 -11.15 -18.24
C VAL A 464 15.29 -10.19 -19.41
N THR A 465 14.27 -9.34 -19.49
CA THR A 465 14.27 -8.22 -20.41
C THR A 465 15.11 -7.08 -19.83
N LEU A 466 16.09 -6.64 -20.60
CA LEU A 466 16.91 -5.46 -20.31
C LEU A 466 16.16 -4.23 -20.81
N LEU A 467 15.51 -3.52 -19.88
CA LEU A 467 14.80 -2.28 -20.18
C LEU A 467 15.74 -1.08 -20.32
N ALA A 468 16.78 -1.02 -19.47
CA ALA A 468 17.79 0.04 -19.52
C ALA A 468 19.14 -0.43 -18.96
N GLY A 469 20.21 0.24 -19.39
CA GLY A 469 21.59 0.01 -18.95
C GLY A 469 22.38 -0.98 -19.83
N PRO A 470 23.68 -1.16 -19.56
CA PRO A 470 24.50 -2.10 -20.30
C PRO A 470 24.13 -3.55 -20.01
N ARG A 471 24.43 -4.44 -20.95
CA ARG A 471 24.32 -5.90 -20.75
C ARG A 471 25.43 -6.41 -19.84
N SER A 472 25.15 -7.50 -19.13
CA SER A 472 26.17 -8.28 -18.43
C SER A 472 27.17 -8.87 -19.42
N ALA A 473 28.43 -8.91 -19.01
CA ALA A 473 29.49 -9.58 -19.76
C ALA A 473 29.37 -11.12 -19.72
N ARG A 474 28.59 -11.67 -18.77
CA ARG A 474 28.48 -13.11 -18.48
C ARG A 474 27.25 -13.79 -19.12
N ARG A 475 26.80 -13.34 -20.31
CA ARG A 475 25.66 -13.98 -20.97
C ARG A 475 25.94 -15.46 -21.25
N LEU A 476 25.11 -16.36 -20.72
CA LEU A 476 25.12 -17.75 -21.16
C LEU A 476 24.63 -17.86 -22.61
N ARG A 477 25.35 -18.64 -23.43
CA ARG A 477 24.82 -19.13 -24.69
C ARG A 477 23.69 -20.11 -24.38
N VAL A 478 22.48 -19.80 -24.85
CA VAL A 478 21.32 -20.69 -24.84
C VAL A 478 21.75 -22.07 -25.37
N ARG A 479 21.26 -23.16 -24.75
CA ARG A 479 21.40 -24.49 -25.36
C ARG A 479 20.77 -24.41 -26.74
N THR A 480 21.59 -24.46 -27.79
CA THR A 480 21.09 -24.62 -29.16
C THR A 480 20.34 -25.96 -29.20
N PRO A 481 19.17 -26.05 -29.86
CA PRO A 481 18.33 -27.25 -29.86
C PRO A 481 19.07 -28.54 -30.18
#